data_AF-A0A960UQ37-F1
#
_entry.id   AF-A0A960UQ37-F1
#
_cell.length_a   1.000
_cell.length_b   1.000
_cell.length_c   1.000
_cell.angle_alpha   90.00
_cell.angle_beta   90.00
_cell.angle_gamma   90.00
#
_symmetry.space_group_name_H-M   'P 1'
#
loop_
_entity.id
_entity.type
_entity.pdbx_description
1 polymer ?
#
loop_
_entity_poly.entity_id
_entity_poly.type
_entity_poly.pdbx_seq_one_letter_code
_entity_poly.pdbx_strand_id
1 'polypeptide(L)'
;MHTGDFLNQLNIYFNFFSFGTLLALVFTGFLSVFLLTLPNKSKGTLHLGLGFFFFALFSLGYFIAAMYYDPQAALHRYFTLGWVGPAFLHLTQWVRKFPRDHHPRASKILGLVQWFLWIGLMGYFIYVTQQSDYKFHFTGHYWDFDAEFASKIGSYFIFLYLAIFVGVSVARIVRVKERKHKWAIGAILFSVLLGAIPPAALNTASRDGVVDRGVFLLTLVFCTVLAFFLIVVIYTNTTKDRTTFMAKIVGITLVTFLLVLQGLSYFFVEDKENQYDELRLEYAERALEGGKINPAIQYIARVPMDTEAIDLYYTSDDYFNTPPEKRIDFELAKNDFINTALYEEIKRMPDVGFEQALEKEFEIMPPSFDGYKISIQNFLKNYQKSGPDKKKALLKHINDLNQLTFVNSNRISYIHRDNFREDLIKYLAKSDAKFEPFKNEISRFLETHPQLKGDELKDQVSVF
;
A
#
# COMPACT_ATOMS: atom_id res chain seq x y z
N MET A 1 -6.69 -35.17 4.78
CA MET A 1 -7.54 -34.02 5.12
C MET A 1 -7.04 -33.46 6.44
N HIS A 2 -6.11 -32.50 6.40
CA HIS A 2 -5.63 -31.83 7.61
C HIS A 2 -6.57 -30.64 7.87
N THR A 3 -6.98 -30.48 9.13
CA THR A 3 -7.94 -29.47 9.60
C THR A 3 -7.51 -28.00 9.41
N GLY A 4 -6.36 -27.75 8.78
CA GLY A 4 -5.90 -26.42 8.36
C GLY A 4 -6.31 -26.00 6.95
N ASP A 5 -6.80 -26.92 6.10
CA ASP A 5 -7.05 -26.62 4.68
C ASP A 5 -8.36 -25.89 4.41
N PHE A 6 -9.28 -25.81 5.37
CA PHE A 6 -10.60 -25.19 5.15
C PHE A 6 -10.50 -23.68 4.84
N LEU A 7 -9.64 -22.95 5.55
CA LEU A 7 -9.45 -21.52 5.29
C LEU A 7 -8.75 -21.27 3.95
N ASN A 8 -7.79 -22.11 3.60
CA ASN A 8 -7.09 -22.06 2.31
C ASN A 8 -8.06 -22.32 1.15
N GLN A 9 -8.99 -23.27 1.29
CA GLN A 9 -10.05 -23.51 0.31
C GLN A 9 -11.00 -22.32 0.13
N LEU A 10 -11.08 -21.44 1.13
CA LEU A 10 -11.84 -20.19 1.09
C LEU A 10 -10.98 -18.98 0.71
N ASN A 11 -9.73 -19.18 0.27
CA ASN A 11 -8.76 -18.12 -0.03
C ASN A 11 -8.50 -17.18 1.17
N ILE A 12 -8.59 -17.68 2.41
CA ILE A 12 -8.34 -16.90 3.63
C ILE A 12 -6.95 -17.24 4.18
N TYR A 13 -6.08 -16.23 4.21
CA TYR A 13 -4.70 -16.34 4.69
C TYR A 13 -4.39 -15.21 5.67
N PHE A 14 -3.98 -15.57 6.88
CA PHE A 14 -3.53 -14.59 7.86
C PHE A 14 -2.04 -14.29 7.66
N ASN A 15 -1.74 -13.02 7.42
CA ASN A 15 -0.39 -12.48 7.29
C ASN A 15 -0.18 -11.29 8.25
N PHE A 16 1.02 -10.71 8.23
CA PHE A 16 1.37 -9.52 9.01
C PHE A 16 0.33 -8.39 8.88
N PHE A 17 -0.09 -8.10 7.65
CA PHE A 17 -1.04 -7.03 7.35
C PHE A 17 -2.41 -7.28 7.98
N SER A 18 -2.89 -8.52 7.97
CA SER A 18 -4.17 -8.92 8.53
C SER A 18 -4.19 -8.78 10.06
N PHE A 19 -3.10 -9.14 10.75
CA PHE A 19 -3.00 -8.95 12.20
C PHE A 19 -2.98 -7.47 12.60
N GLY A 20 -2.18 -6.65 11.90
CA GLY A 20 -2.11 -5.22 12.21
C GLY A 20 -3.44 -4.50 11.99
N THR A 21 -4.14 -4.82 10.91
CA THR A 21 -5.44 -4.21 10.58
C THR A 21 -6.57 -4.73 11.47
N LEU A 22 -6.52 -6.00 11.89
CA LEU A 22 -7.41 -6.57 12.90
C LEU A 22 -7.26 -5.87 14.25
N LEU A 23 -6.04 -5.54 14.64
CA LEU A 23 -5.78 -4.80 15.86
C LEU A 23 -6.43 -3.40 15.84
N ALA A 24 -6.28 -2.67 14.74
CA ALA A 24 -6.93 -1.38 14.56
C ALA A 24 -8.46 -1.51 14.62
N LEU A 25 -9.02 -2.55 14.00
CA LEU A 25 -10.45 -2.88 14.04
C LEU A 25 -10.95 -3.15 15.47
N VAL A 26 -10.29 -4.04 16.21
CA VAL A 26 -10.67 -4.39 17.58
C VAL A 26 -10.58 -3.17 18.50
N PHE A 27 -9.50 -2.38 18.36
CA PHE A 27 -9.30 -1.19 19.17
C PHE A 27 -10.39 -0.13 18.94
N THR A 28 -10.64 0.23 17.68
CA THR A 28 -11.66 1.23 17.33
C THR A 28 -13.07 0.74 17.65
N GLY A 29 -13.34 -0.55 17.42
CA GLY A 29 -14.59 -1.20 17.81
C GLY A 29 -14.82 -1.14 19.33
N PHE A 30 -13.81 -1.47 20.13
CA PHE A 30 -13.87 -1.35 21.58
C PHE A 30 -14.16 0.09 22.04
N LEU A 31 -13.44 1.08 21.49
CA LEU A 31 -13.68 2.49 21.82
C LEU A 31 -15.09 2.96 21.45
N SER A 32 -15.60 2.47 20.31
CA SER A 32 -16.96 2.73 19.88
C SER A 32 -17.98 2.17 20.87
N VAL A 33 -17.88 0.88 21.20
CA VAL A 33 -18.77 0.22 22.18
C VAL A 33 -18.69 0.93 23.53
N PHE A 34 -17.49 1.23 24.01
CA PHE A 34 -17.28 1.93 25.26
C PHE A 34 -18.04 3.27 25.30
N LEU A 35 -17.85 4.14 24.30
CA LEU A 35 -18.48 5.46 24.29
C LEU A 35 -19.99 5.41 24.02
N LEU A 36 -20.44 4.49 23.17
CA LEU A 36 -21.86 4.34 22.84
C LEU A 36 -22.67 3.70 23.98
N THR A 37 -22.04 2.92 24.85
CA THR A 37 -22.70 2.32 26.01
C THR A 37 -22.67 3.19 27.27
N LEU A 38 -22.00 4.36 27.24
CA LEU A 38 -22.03 5.28 28.37
C LEU A 38 -23.46 5.75 28.71
N PRO A 39 -23.89 5.63 29.98
CA PRO A 39 -25.21 6.09 30.41
C PRO A 39 -25.27 7.62 30.40
N ASN A 40 -26.41 8.19 29.99
CA ASN A 40 -26.64 9.64 29.92
C ASN A 40 -25.58 10.42 29.11
N LYS A 41 -24.98 9.78 28.10
CA LYS A 41 -23.94 10.36 27.25
C LYS A 41 -24.41 11.62 26.52
N SER A 42 -23.52 12.61 26.45
CA SER A 42 -23.80 13.83 25.68
C SER A 42 -23.92 13.55 24.17
N LYS A 43 -24.52 14.49 23.43
CA LYS A 43 -24.51 14.45 21.96
C LYS A 43 -23.08 14.44 21.41
N GLY A 44 -22.13 15.08 22.08
CA GLY A 44 -20.71 15.02 21.71
C GLY A 44 -20.17 13.60 21.80
N THR A 45 -20.39 12.91 22.92
CA THR A 45 -19.98 11.51 23.14
C THR A 45 -20.56 10.58 22.08
N LEU A 46 -21.84 10.77 21.73
CA LEU A 46 -22.49 9.99 20.67
C LEU A 46 -21.75 10.12 19.35
N HIS A 47 -21.41 11.36 18.93
CA HIS A 47 -20.68 11.57 17.69
C HIS A 47 -19.25 11.02 17.76
N LEU A 48 -18.57 11.08 18.91
CA LEU A 48 -17.25 10.46 19.04
C LEU A 48 -17.32 8.92 18.93
N GLY A 49 -18.30 8.29 19.60
CA GLY A 49 -18.52 6.85 19.51
C GLY A 49 -18.92 6.38 18.11
N LEU A 50 -19.73 7.16 17.39
CA LEU A 50 -20.05 6.92 15.98
C LEU A 50 -18.84 7.14 15.07
N GLY A 51 -17.97 8.11 15.38
CA GLY A 51 -16.70 8.31 14.68
C GLY A 51 -15.83 7.07 14.75
N PHE A 52 -15.68 6.49 15.95
CA PHE A 52 -14.96 5.21 16.13
C PHE A 52 -15.69 4.02 15.50
N PHE A 53 -17.02 4.00 15.49
CA PHE A 53 -17.78 2.95 14.80
C PHE A 53 -17.45 2.91 13.31
N PHE A 54 -17.52 4.06 12.64
CA PHE A 54 -17.20 4.15 11.22
C PHE A 54 -15.70 3.90 10.95
N PHE A 55 -14.81 4.30 11.87
CA PHE A 55 -13.40 3.92 11.79
C PHE A 55 -13.18 2.40 11.94
N ALA A 56 -13.97 1.72 12.78
CA ALA A 56 -13.93 0.26 12.88
C ALA A 56 -14.35 -0.39 11.56
N LEU A 57 -15.43 0.07 10.94
CA LEU A 57 -15.83 -0.42 9.60
C LEU A 57 -14.77 -0.12 8.52
N PHE A 58 -14.12 1.04 8.60
CA PHE A 58 -12.97 1.37 7.76
C PHE A 58 -11.81 0.37 7.95
N SER A 59 -11.43 0.08 9.20
CA SER A 59 -10.39 -0.91 9.53
C SER A 59 -10.78 -2.33 9.14
N LEU A 60 -12.07 -2.67 9.21
CA LEU A 60 -12.60 -3.95 8.71
C LEU A 60 -12.34 -4.12 7.21
N GLY A 61 -12.45 -3.05 6.43
CA GLY A 61 -12.08 -3.08 5.01
C GLY A 61 -10.62 -3.46 4.80
N TYR A 62 -9.69 -2.84 5.54
CA TYR A 62 -8.28 -3.20 5.46
C TYR A 62 -8.00 -4.64 5.92
N PHE A 63 -8.72 -5.10 6.94
CA PHE A 63 -8.61 -6.48 7.41
C PHE A 63 -9.05 -7.49 6.35
N ILE A 64 -10.20 -7.26 5.70
CA ILE A 64 -10.69 -8.09 4.59
C ILE A 64 -9.67 -8.09 3.45
N ALA A 65 -9.16 -6.91 3.07
CA ALA A 65 -8.17 -6.77 2.00
C ALA A 65 -6.89 -7.59 2.27
N ALA A 66 -6.46 -7.61 3.52
CA ALA A 66 -5.24 -8.27 3.93
C ALA A 66 -5.38 -9.78 4.13
N MET A 67 -6.58 -10.29 4.43
CA MET A 67 -6.79 -11.71 4.71
C MET A 67 -7.37 -12.51 3.55
N TYR A 68 -8.10 -11.88 2.63
CA TYR A 68 -8.87 -12.57 1.59
C TYR A 68 -8.22 -12.43 0.22
N TYR A 69 -7.74 -13.54 -0.33
CA TYR A 69 -6.94 -13.60 -1.56
C TYR A 69 -7.78 -14.06 -2.76
N ASP A 70 -8.82 -13.29 -3.04
CA ASP A 70 -9.72 -13.49 -4.19
C ASP A 70 -10.01 -12.14 -4.86
N PRO A 71 -10.21 -12.06 -6.18
CA PRO A 71 -10.57 -10.80 -6.85
C PRO A 71 -11.75 -10.06 -6.19
N GLN A 72 -12.72 -10.79 -5.62
CA GLN A 72 -13.84 -10.19 -4.89
C GLN A 72 -13.41 -9.41 -3.65
N ALA A 73 -12.22 -9.65 -3.12
CA ALA A 73 -11.65 -8.87 -2.03
C ALA A 73 -11.52 -7.38 -2.39
N ALA A 74 -11.50 -6.98 -3.68
CA ALA A 74 -11.57 -5.58 -4.10
C ALA A 74 -12.80 -4.83 -3.52
N LEU A 75 -13.89 -5.53 -3.19
CA LEU A 75 -15.07 -4.97 -2.51
C LEU A 75 -14.75 -4.35 -1.14
N HIS A 76 -13.59 -4.70 -0.54
CA HIS A 76 -13.09 -4.05 0.67
C HIS A 76 -13.00 -2.52 0.51
N ARG A 77 -12.86 -1.99 -0.71
CA ARG A 77 -12.84 -0.55 -1.01
C ARG A 77 -14.14 0.15 -0.64
N TYR A 78 -15.26 -0.56 -0.67
CA TYR A 78 -16.54 -0.03 -0.17
C TYR A 78 -16.52 0.18 1.34
N PHE A 79 -15.63 -0.50 2.07
CA PHE A 79 -15.41 -0.25 3.48
C PHE A 79 -14.33 0.82 3.71
N THR A 80 -13.17 0.69 3.07
CA THR A 80 -12.04 1.61 3.29
C THR A 80 -12.30 3.01 2.74
N LEU A 81 -13.01 3.14 1.63
CA LEU A 81 -13.50 4.43 1.16
C LEU A 81 -14.88 4.74 1.73
N GLY A 82 -15.81 3.79 1.85
CA GLY A 82 -17.18 4.10 2.29
C GLY A 82 -17.27 4.72 3.67
N TRP A 83 -16.46 4.28 4.63
CA TRP A 83 -16.64 4.64 6.03
C TRP A 83 -15.67 5.69 6.56
N VAL A 84 -14.58 6.01 5.85
CA VAL A 84 -13.62 7.03 6.29
C VAL A 84 -14.24 8.44 6.35
N GLY A 85 -15.08 8.80 5.38
CA GLY A 85 -15.78 10.09 5.36
C GLY A 85 -16.79 10.26 6.51
N PRO A 86 -17.71 9.29 6.73
CA PRO A 86 -18.57 9.26 7.90
C PRO A 86 -17.78 9.35 9.21
N ALA A 87 -16.63 8.69 9.31
CA ALA A 87 -15.78 8.81 10.48
C ALA A 87 -15.30 10.25 10.72
N PHE A 88 -14.74 10.91 9.69
CA PHE A 88 -14.34 12.33 9.78
C PHE A 88 -15.52 13.29 10.01
N LEU A 89 -16.67 13.02 9.41
CA LEU A 89 -17.91 13.77 9.63
C LEU A 89 -18.27 13.73 11.12
N HIS A 90 -18.29 12.55 11.71
CA HIS A 90 -18.65 12.37 13.11
C HIS A 90 -17.60 12.96 14.06
N LEU A 91 -16.31 12.87 13.74
CA LEU A 91 -15.25 13.60 14.47
C LEU A 91 -15.44 15.12 14.41
N THR A 92 -15.80 15.66 13.24
CA THR A 92 -16.09 17.09 13.05
C THR A 92 -17.28 17.53 13.88
N GLN A 93 -18.37 16.75 13.87
CA GLN A 93 -19.56 17.00 14.67
C GLN A 93 -19.26 16.93 16.17
N TRP A 94 -18.40 16.01 16.59
CA TRP A 94 -17.96 15.91 17.98
C TRP A 94 -17.19 17.16 18.42
N VAL A 95 -16.15 17.60 17.71
CA VAL A 95 -15.38 18.81 18.08
C VAL A 95 -16.25 20.06 18.11
N ARG A 96 -17.24 20.14 17.20
CA ARG A 96 -18.20 21.25 17.19
C ARG A 96 -19.11 21.26 18.41
N LYS A 97 -19.49 20.08 18.92
CA LYS A 97 -20.40 19.91 20.06
C LYS A 97 -19.70 19.85 21.42
N PHE A 98 -18.40 19.58 21.44
CA PHE A 98 -17.58 19.56 22.66
C PHE A 98 -17.02 20.97 22.97
N PRO A 99 -17.09 21.47 24.22
CA PRO A 99 -17.81 20.91 25.38
C PRO A 99 -19.32 21.24 25.37
N ARG A 100 -19.75 22.26 24.61
CA ARG A 100 -21.14 22.59 24.32
C ARG A 100 -21.29 23.09 22.88
N ASP A 101 -22.44 22.80 22.27
CA ASP A 101 -22.81 23.25 20.93
C ASP A 101 -23.45 24.64 21.01
N HIS A 102 -22.73 25.69 20.56
CA HIS A 102 -23.27 27.05 20.55
C HIS A 102 -24.15 27.35 19.33
N HIS A 103 -24.05 26.55 18.25
CA HIS A 103 -24.77 26.82 17.01
C HIS A 103 -25.41 25.53 16.45
N PRO A 104 -26.45 24.99 17.11
CA PRO A 104 -27.00 23.68 16.78
C PRO A 104 -27.53 23.56 15.34
N ARG A 105 -28.14 24.62 14.80
CA ARG A 105 -28.63 24.65 13.42
C ARG A 105 -27.50 24.50 12.41
N ALA A 106 -26.43 25.28 12.57
CA ALA A 106 -25.29 25.21 11.67
C ALA A 106 -24.50 23.90 11.83
N SER A 107 -24.49 23.29 13.02
CA SER A 107 -23.95 21.93 13.23
C SER A 107 -24.74 20.89 12.43
N LYS A 108 -26.08 20.98 12.47
CA LYS A 108 -26.98 20.08 11.74
C LYS A 108 -26.83 20.24 10.22
N ILE A 109 -26.83 21.48 9.72
CA ILE A 109 -26.65 21.77 8.29
C ILE A 109 -25.31 21.24 7.80
N LEU A 110 -24.21 21.51 8.52
CA LEU A 110 -22.90 20.99 8.15
C LEU A 110 -22.90 19.46 8.06
N GLY A 111 -23.50 18.78 9.05
CA GLY A 111 -23.57 17.32 9.04
C GLY A 111 -24.40 16.76 7.87
N LEU A 112 -25.52 17.40 7.53
CA LEU A 112 -26.34 17.02 6.38
C LEU A 112 -25.60 17.21 5.06
N VAL A 113 -24.92 18.35 4.88
CA VAL A 113 -24.13 18.63 3.68
C VAL A 113 -23.00 17.62 3.53
N GLN A 114 -22.28 17.32 4.62
CA GLN A 114 -21.25 16.27 4.58
C GLN A 114 -21.87 14.92 4.18
N TRP A 115 -22.94 14.45 4.85
CA TRP A 115 -23.58 13.19 4.45
C TRP A 115 -23.99 13.14 2.98
N PHE A 116 -24.62 14.20 2.47
CA PHE A 116 -25.03 14.27 1.07
C PHE A 116 -23.84 14.20 0.10
N LEU A 117 -22.77 14.97 0.37
CA LEU A 117 -21.55 14.95 -0.43
C LEU A 117 -20.88 13.56 -0.40
N TRP A 118 -20.85 12.89 0.75
CA TRP A 118 -20.23 11.57 0.85
C TRP A 118 -21.04 10.48 0.17
N ILE A 119 -22.36 10.50 0.32
CA ILE A 119 -23.25 9.55 -0.36
C ILE A 119 -23.13 9.73 -1.88
N GLY A 120 -23.09 10.97 -2.37
CA GLY A 120 -22.87 11.26 -3.79
C GLY A 120 -21.53 10.72 -4.29
N LEU A 121 -20.44 10.95 -3.54
CA LEU A 121 -19.12 10.40 -3.86
C LEU A 121 -19.13 8.86 -3.89
N MET A 122 -19.72 8.22 -2.89
CA MET A 122 -19.78 6.76 -2.83
C MET A 122 -20.66 6.18 -3.93
N GLY A 123 -21.77 6.84 -4.29
CA GLY A 123 -22.58 6.47 -5.44
C GLY A 123 -21.79 6.51 -6.75
N TYR A 124 -21.02 7.59 -6.96
CA TYR A 124 -20.12 7.70 -8.11
C TYR A 124 -19.03 6.61 -8.10
N PHE A 125 -18.38 6.39 -6.96
CA PHE A 125 -17.32 5.38 -6.84
C PHE A 125 -17.84 3.97 -7.12
N ILE A 126 -19.00 3.60 -6.56
CA ILE A 126 -19.64 2.31 -6.82
C ILE A 126 -20.00 2.17 -8.30
N TYR A 127 -20.59 3.20 -8.90
CA TYR A 127 -20.96 3.19 -10.33
C TYR A 127 -19.74 2.92 -11.24
N VAL A 128 -18.62 3.59 -10.99
CA VAL A 128 -17.39 3.40 -11.78
C VAL A 128 -16.78 2.02 -11.53
N THR A 129 -16.64 1.62 -10.26
CA THR A 129 -15.97 0.35 -9.90
C THR A 129 -16.74 -0.90 -10.34
N GLN A 130 -18.06 -0.82 -10.55
CA GLN A 130 -18.84 -1.91 -11.14
C GLN A 130 -18.49 -2.18 -12.62
N GLN A 131 -17.78 -1.26 -13.27
CA GLN A 131 -17.36 -1.34 -14.67
C GLN A 131 -15.85 -1.51 -14.81
N SER A 132 -15.12 -1.60 -13.69
CA SER A 132 -13.68 -1.73 -13.63
C SER A 132 -13.26 -3.19 -13.43
N ASP A 133 -12.13 -3.54 -14.02
CA ASP A 133 -11.47 -4.83 -13.77
C ASP A 133 -10.83 -4.87 -12.37
N TYR A 134 -10.41 -6.06 -11.95
CA TYR A 134 -9.68 -6.27 -10.70
C TYR A 134 -8.18 -6.30 -10.95
N LYS A 135 -7.43 -5.66 -10.05
CA LYS A 135 -5.98 -5.57 -10.10
C LYS A 135 -5.38 -6.08 -8.82
N PHE A 136 -4.43 -7.02 -8.92
CA PHE A 136 -3.69 -7.49 -7.76
C PHE A 136 -2.44 -6.64 -7.53
N HIS A 137 -2.31 -6.10 -6.32
CA HIS A 137 -1.12 -5.37 -5.91
C HIS A 137 -0.15 -6.30 -5.19
N PHE A 138 0.85 -6.81 -5.89
CA PHE A 138 1.84 -7.76 -5.34
C PHE A 138 2.55 -7.23 -4.09
N THR A 139 3.01 -5.96 -4.10
CA THR A 139 3.70 -5.36 -2.95
C THR A 139 2.84 -5.21 -1.70
N GLY A 140 1.52 -5.17 -1.85
CA GLY A 140 0.59 -5.05 -0.72
C GLY A 140 -0.19 -6.31 -0.42
N HIS A 141 -0.06 -7.35 -1.24
CA HIS A 141 -0.80 -8.60 -1.18
C HIS A 141 -2.33 -8.42 -1.07
N TYR A 142 -2.91 -7.56 -1.92
CA TYR A 142 -4.36 -7.33 -1.93
C TYR A 142 -4.90 -7.04 -3.33
N TRP A 143 -6.18 -7.35 -3.53
CA TRP A 143 -6.95 -7.00 -4.72
C TRP A 143 -7.58 -5.61 -4.57
N ASP A 144 -7.50 -4.77 -5.61
CA ASP A 144 -8.18 -3.48 -5.73
C ASP A 144 -8.94 -3.42 -7.07
N PHE A 145 -9.78 -2.40 -7.24
CA PHE A 145 -10.37 -2.07 -8.54
C PHE A 145 -9.36 -1.30 -9.40
N ASP A 146 -9.30 -1.60 -10.70
CA ASP A 146 -8.61 -0.80 -11.70
C ASP A 146 -9.43 0.47 -12.00
N ALA A 147 -9.49 1.34 -10.99
CA ALA A 147 -10.32 2.53 -10.92
C ALA A 147 -9.54 3.69 -10.26
N GLU A 148 -8.31 3.92 -10.70
CA GLU A 148 -7.37 4.87 -10.08
C GLU A 148 -7.93 6.29 -10.09
N PHE A 149 -8.58 6.71 -11.17
CA PHE A 149 -9.19 8.04 -11.26
C PHE A 149 -10.28 8.24 -10.20
N ALA A 150 -11.20 7.29 -10.07
CA ALA A 150 -12.25 7.33 -9.05
C ALA A 150 -11.64 7.30 -7.63
N SER A 151 -10.61 6.49 -7.42
CA SER A 151 -9.84 6.44 -6.17
C SER A 151 -9.15 7.76 -5.83
N LYS A 152 -8.66 8.50 -6.84
CA LYS A 152 -8.03 9.81 -6.69
C LYS A 152 -9.05 10.88 -6.29
N ILE A 153 -10.23 10.88 -6.91
CA ILE A 153 -11.35 11.73 -6.47
C ILE A 153 -11.70 11.45 -5.00
N GLY A 154 -11.80 10.16 -4.62
CA GLY A 154 -12.02 9.76 -3.23
C GLY A 154 -11.00 10.36 -2.26
N SER A 155 -9.71 10.31 -2.62
CA SER A 155 -8.62 10.93 -1.83
C SER A 155 -8.83 12.43 -1.63
N TYR A 156 -9.20 13.18 -2.68
CA TYR A 156 -9.47 14.62 -2.55
C TYR A 156 -10.62 14.92 -1.58
N PHE A 157 -11.67 14.09 -1.57
CA PHE A 157 -12.77 14.23 -0.62
C PHE A 157 -12.35 13.90 0.82
N ILE A 158 -11.48 12.91 1.05
CA ILE A 158 -10.90 12.64 2.37
C ILE A 158 -10.12 13.88 2.86
N PHE A 159 -9.27 14.46 2.01
CA PHE A 159 -8.53 15.68 2.34
C PHE A 159 -9.45 16.87 2.60
N LEU A 160 -10.54 17.02 1.83
CA LEU A 160 -11.56 18.04 2.08
C LEU A 160 -12.20 17.87 3.46
N TYR A 161 -12.53 16.64 3.86
CA TYR A 161 -13.14 16.37 5.17
C TYR A 161 -12.17 16.61 6.32
N LEU A 162 -10.90 16.24 6.14
CA LEU A 162 -9.84 16.58 7.08
C LEU A 162 -9.67 18.10 7.17
N ALA A 163 -9.66 18.83 6.06
CA ALA A 163 -9.57 20.29 6.05
C ALA A 163 -10.77 20.96 6.76
N ILE A 164 -11.98 20.45 6.56
CA ILE A 164 -13.18 20.89 7.29
C ILE A 164 -13.01 20.64 8.79
N PHE A 165 -12.55 19.45 9.19
CA PHE A 165 -12.27 19.13 10.60
C PHE A 165 -11.25 20.09 11.22
N VAL A 166 -10.15 20.36 10.51
CA VAL A 166 -9.10 21.30 10.94
C VAL A 166 -9.70 22.71 11.09
N GLY A 167 -10.41 23.21 10.08
CA GLY A 167 -11.02 24.53 10.10
C GLY A 167 -12.02 24.70 11.25
N VAL A 168 -12.86 23.68 11.49
CA VAL A 168 -13.79 23.67 12.63
C VAL A 168 -13.03 23.64 13.97
N SER A 169 -11.98 22.83 14.07
CA SER A 169 -11.17 22.71 15.29
C SER A 169 -10.45 24.02 15.63
N VAL A 170 -9.79 24.64 14.65
CA VAL A 170 -9.14 25.96 14.79
C VAL A 170 -10.17 27.02 15.20
N ALA A 171 -11.31 27.08 14.52
CA ALA A 171 -12.37 28.02 14.87
C ALA A 171 -12.93 27.78 16.28
N ARG A 172 -12.92 26.53 16.78
CA ARG A 172 -13.30 26.22 18.17
C ARG A 172 -12.24 26.64 19.17
N ILE A 173 -10.97 26.42 18.90
CA ILE A 173 -9.85 26.83 19.77
C ILE A 173 -9.88 28.35 20.01
N VAL A 174 -10.17 29.13 18.97
CA VAL A 174 -10.27 30.59 19.06
C VAL A 174 -11.49 31.03 19.91
N ARG A 175 -12.63 30.36 19.77
CA ARG A 175 -13.91 30.79 20.39
C ARG A 175 -14.17 30.30 21.80
N VAL A 176 -13.72 29.11 22.18
CA VAL A 176 -13.91 28.56 23.52
C VAL A 176 -13.18 29.45 24.51
N LYS A 177 -13.78 29.90 25.62
CA LYS A 177 -13.09 30.81 26.56
C LYS A 177 -12.21 30.07 27.58
N GLU A 178 -12.65 28.90 28.03
CA GLU A 178 -11.99 28.14 29.09
C GLU A 178 -10.67 27.52 28.63
N ARG A 179 -9.57 27.86 29.33
CA ARG A 179 -8.20 27.42 28.99
C ARG A 179 -8.08 25.90 28.91
N LYS A 180 -8.67 25.16 29.87
CA LYS A 180 -8.66 23.68 29.89
C LYS A 180 -9.26 23.09 28.61
N HIS A 181 -10.42 23.60 28.18
CA HIS A 181 -11.09 23.12 26.97
C HIS A 181 -10.38 23.54 25.68
N LYS A 182 -9.77 24.73 25.64
CA LYS A 182 -8.91 25.15 24.52
C LYS A 182 -7.75 24.16 24.31
N TRP A 183 -7.02 23.84 25.38
CA TRP A 183 -5.91 22.88 25.34
C TRP A 183 -6.37 21.50 24.91
N ALA A 184 -7.51 21.03 25.43
CA ALA A 184 -8.08 19.76 25.04
C ALA A 184 -8.34 19.70 23.51
N ILE A 185 -9.01 20.71 22.94
CA ILE A 185 -9.32 20.75 21.51
C ILE A 185 -8.03 20.85 20.67
N GLY A 186 -7.05 21.64 21.12
CA GLY A 186 -5.74 21.72 20.46
C GLY A 186 -5.00 20.38 20.44
N ALA A 187 -4.97 19.67 21.57
CA ALA A 187 -4.34 18.36 21.67
C ALA A 187 -5.09 17.28 20.87
N ILE A 188 -6.42 17.37 20.78
CA ILE A 188 -7.25 16.52 19.92
C ILE A 188 -6.94 16.77 18.44
N LEU A 189 -6.87 18.04 18.02
CA LEU A 189 -6.50 18.41 16.65
C LEU A 189 -5.12 17.84 16.32
N PHE A 190 -4.14 18.03 17.19
CA PHE A 190 -2.80 17.45 17.03
C PHE A 190 -2.86 15.92 16.90
N SER A 191 -3.63 15.25 17.75
CA SER A 191 -3.78 13.79 17.71
C SER A 191 -4.37 13.30 16.39
N VAL A 192 -5.39 13.96 15.86
CA VAL A 192 -5.97 13.61 14.54
C VAL A 192 -4.97 13.85 13.41
N LEU A 193 -4.21 14.95 13.45
CA LEU A 193 -3.18 15.22 12.44
C LEU A 193 -2.03 14.19 12.50
N LEU A 194 -1.62 13.80 13.71
CA LEU A 194 -0.64 12.72 13.92
C LEU A 194 -1.15 11.38 13.38
N GLY A 195 -2.45 11.10 13.53
CA GLY A 195 -3.09 9.90 13.00
C GLY A 195 -3.27 9.91 11.49
N ALA A 196 -3.40 11.08 10.85
CA ALA A 196 -3.77 11.19 9.45
C ALA A 196 -2.59 11.53 8.51
N ILE A 197 -1.72 12.48 8.88
CA ILE A 197 -0.69 13.01 7.97
C ILE A 197 0.39 11.96 7.65
N PRO A 198 1.05 11.31 8.64
CA PRO A 198 2.11 10.34 8.34
C PRO A 198 1.60 9.16 7.49
N PRO A 199 0.46 8.52 7.81
CA PRO A 199 -0.08 7.46 6.96
C PRO A 199 -0.49 7.95 5.57
N ALA A 200 -1.05 9.15 5.42
CA ALA A 200 -1.42 9.67 4.10
C ALA A 200 -0.20 9.92 3.20
N ALA A 201 0.90 10.44 3.78
CA ALA A 201 2.16 10.62 3.06
C ALA A 201 2.74 9.27 2.62
N LEU A 202 2.81 8.29 3.52
CA LEU A 202 3.33 6.95 3.22
C LEU A 202 2.40 6.13 2.31
N ASN A 203 1.08 6.34 2.36
CA ASN A 203 0.16 5.71 1.42
C ASN A 203 0.45 6.17 -0.02
N THR A 204 0.73 7.45 -0.20
CA THR A 204 1.09 8.03 -1.50
C THR A 204 2.45 7.51 -1.94
N ALA A 205 3.45 7.56 -1.06
CA ALA A 205 4.80 7.06 -1.36
C ALA A 205 4.82 5.56 -1.66
N SER A 206 4.03 4.75 -0.96
CA SER A 206 3.95 3.30 -1.20
C SER A 206 3.19 2.93 -2.47
N ARG A 207 2.19 3.72 -2.88
CA ARG A 207 1.56 3.54 -4.20
C ARG A 207 2.51 3.84 -5.34
N ASP A 208 3.40 4.81 -5.16
CA ASP A 208 4.47 5.10 -6.12
C ASP A 208 5.62 4.08 -6.05
N GLY A 209 5.60 3.13 -5.11
CA GLY A 209 6.68 2.16 -4.91
C GLY A 209 7.93 2.71 -4.21
N VAL A 210 7.90 3.96 -3.72
CA VAL A 210 9.03 4.62 -3.03
C VAL A 210 9.26 4.05 -1.63
N VAL A 211 8.19 3.58 -0.99
CA VAL A 211 8.22 2.99 0.35
C VAL A 211 7.47 1.66 0.30
N ASP A 212 7.98 0.66 1.02
CA ASP A 212 7.30 -0.61 1.16
C ASP A 212 5.87 -0.46 1.74
N ARG A 213 4.95 -1.31 1.27
CA ARG A 213 3.54 -1.24 1.69
C ARG A 213 3.36 -1.65 3.15
N GLY A 214 4.19 -2.56 3.66
CA GLY A 214 4.36 -2.92 5.08
C GLY A 214 4.62 -1.71 5.95
N VAL A 215 5.57 -0.87 5.55
CA VAL A 215 5.92 0.35 6.29
C VAL A 215 4.72 1.32 6.36
N PHE A 216 3.97 1.48 5.26
CA PHE A 216 2.73 2.27 5.27
C PHE A 216 1.70 1.68 6.23
N LEU A 217 1.38 0.39 6.15
CA LEU A 217 0.35 -0.24 6.97
C LEU A 217 0.71 -0.25 8.46
N LEU A 218 1.97 -0.53 8.78
CA LEU A 218 2.49 -0.43 10.14
C LEU A 218 2.33 0.99 10.69
N THR A 219 2.70 2.00 9.92
CA THR A 219 2.54 3.41 10.31
C THR A 219 1.07 3.78 10.47
N LEU A 220 0.20 3.34 9.56
CA LEU A 220 -1.24 3.55 9.65
C LEU A 220 -1.79 3.01 10.97
N VAL A 221 -1.50 1.74 11.29
CA VAL A 221 -1.98 1.09 12.51
C VAL A 221 -1.44 1.79 13.74
N PHE A 222 -0.12 2.01 13.82
CA PHE A 222 0.52 2.64 14.97
C PHE A 222 0.01 4.07 15.21
N CYS A 223 0.01 4.92 14.17
CA CYS A 223 -0.47 6.29 14.27
C CYS A 223 -1.97 6.35 14.61
N THR A 224 -2.79 5.44 14.08
CA THR A 224 -4.22 5.37 14.40
C THR A 224 -4.45 5.02 15.86
N VAL A 225 -3.81 3.96 16.35
CA VAL A 225 -3.94 3.52 17.75
C VAL A 225 -3.48 4.63 18.69
N LEU A 226 -2.31 5.22 18.44
CA LEU A 226 -1.76 6.30 19.23
C LEU A 226 -2.68 7.54 19.22
N ALA A 227 -3.12 7.99 18.04
CA ALA A 227 -3.99 9.15 17.89
C ALA A 227 -5.30 8.98 18.65
N PHE A 228 -5.99 7.84 18.48
CA PHE A 228 -7.27 7.59 19.11
C PHE A 228 -7.15 7.34 20.60
N PHE A 229 -6.06 6.72 21.05
CA PHE A 229 -5.73 6.64 22.47
C PHE A 229 -5.61 8.04 23.10
N LEU A 230 -4.81 8.93 22.49
CA LEU A 230 -4.64 10.30 22.97
C LEU A 230 -5.99 11.03 23.01
N ILE A 231 -6.80 10.93 21.94
CA ILE A 231 -8.15 11.52 21.88
C ILE A 231 -9.00 11.05 23.05
N VAL A 232 -9.07 9.74 23.31
CA VAL A 232 -9.91 9.17 24.38
C VAL A 232 -9.41 9.60 25.74
N VAL A 233 -8.10 9.58 26.00
CA VAL A 233 -7.51 10.02 27.27
C VAL A 233 -7.81 11.51 27.52
N ILE A 234 -7.56 12.36 26.53
CA ILE A 234 -7.82 13.81 26.62
C ILE A 234 -9.30 14.05 26.87
N TYR A 235 -10.18 13.44 26.08
CA TYR A 235 -11.62 13.59 26.19
C TYR A 235 -12.13 13.14 27.54
N THR A 236 -11.71 11.96 28.00
CA THR A 236 -12.17 11.34 29.26
C THR A 236 -11.70 12.11 30.51
N ASN A 237 -10.61 12.89 30.40
CA ASN A 237 -10.11 13.76 31.46
C ASN A 237 -10.69 15.19 31.42
N THR A 238 -11.40 15.53 30.35
CA THR A 238 -11.92 16.89 30.13
C THR A 238 -13.44 16.94 30.01
N THR A 239 -14.10 15.81 29.72
CA THR A 239 -15.55 15.71 29.64
C THR A 239 -16.21 15.74 31.02
N LYS A 240 -17.48 16.16 31.03
CA LYS A 240 -18.37 16.09 32.21
C LYS A 240 -19.19 14.81 32.25
N ASP A 241 -19.11 13.98 31.20
CA ASP A 241 -19.80 12.70 31.15
C ASP A 241 -19.22 11.75 32.20
N ARG A 242 -20.09 11.03 32.92
CA ARG A 242 -19.66 10.10 33.96
C ARG A 242 -18.99 8.89 33.30
N THR A 243 -17.67 8.81 33.42
CA THR A 243 -16.87 7.64 33.06
C THR A 243 -16.44 6.95 34.35
N THR A 244 -16.55 5.63 34.42
CA THR A 244 -16.05 4.88 35.58
C THR A 244 -14.52 4.90 35.57
N PHE A 245 -13.92 5.03 36.75
CA PHE A 245 -12.47 4.96 36.90
C PHE A 245 -11.90 3.64 36.34
N MET A 246 -12.62 2.52 36.54
CA MET A 246 -12.29 1.21 35.96
C MET A 246 -12.20 1.24 34.43
N ALA A 247 -13.13 1.89 33.73
CA ALA A 247 -13.08 1.93 32.27
C ALA A 247 -11.87 2.71 31.73
N LYS A 248 -11.39 3.72 32.49
CA LYS A 248 -10.16 4.45 32.13
C LYS A 248 -8.94 3.54 32.23
N ILE A 249 -8.82 2.77 33.32
CA ILE A 249 -7.71 1.83 33.53
C ILE A 249 -7.74 0.74 32.46
N VAL A 250 -8.89 0.10 32.25
CA VAL A 250 -9.05 -0.97 31.26
C VAL A 250 -8.75 -0.47 29.85
N GLY A 251 -9.16 0.75 29.50
CA GLY A 251 -8.83 1.35 28.20
C GLY A 251 -7.32 1.57 28.02
N ILE A 252 -6.63 2.09 29.05
CA ILE A 252 -5.18 2.30 29.00
C ILE A 252 -4.44 0.96 28.93
N THR A 253 -4.80 -0.02 29.75
CA THR A 253 -4.13 -1.33 29.75
C THR A 253 -4.37 -2.09 28.44
N LEU A 254 -5.57 -1.99 27.85
CA LEU A 254 -5.86 -2.56 26.54
C LEU A 254 -4.97 -1.94 25.46
N VAL A 255 -4.84 -0.61 25.43
CA VAL A 255 -3.97 0.05 24.43
C VAL A 255 -2.53 -0.38 24.58
N THR A 256 -2.01 -0.42 25.81
CA THR A 256 -0.64 -0.89 26.08
C THR A 256 -0.46 -2.33 25.61
N PHE A 257 -1.41 -3.22 25.92
CA PHE A 257 -1.36 -4.61 25.48
C PHE A 257 -1.39 -4.73 23.95
N LEU A 258 -2.27 -3.98 23.27
CA LEU A 258 -2.35 -3.97 21.82
C LEU A 258 -1.06 -3.43 21.19
N LEU A 259 -0.49 -2.33 21.69
CA LEU A 259 0.78 -1.81 21.16
C LEU A 259 1.95 -2.79 21.34
N VAL A 260 2.00 -3.50 22.48
CA VAL A 260 2.99 -4.58 22.68
C VAL A 260 2.75 -5.73 21.71
N LEU A 261 1.49 -6.16 21.54
CA LEU A 261 1.12 -7.23 20.61
C LEU A 261 1.48 -6.86 19.16
N GLN A 262 1.26 -5.61 18.76
CA GLN A 262 1.64 -5.10 17.44
C GLN A 262 3.17 -5.16 17.24
N GLY A 263 3.94 -4.74 18.24
CA GLY A 263 5.40 -4.82 18.19
C GLY A 263 5.91 -6.25 18.10
N LEU A 264 5.36 -7.16 18.91
CA LEU A 264 5.70 -8.59 18.87
C LEU A 264 5.29 -9.26 17.55
N SER A 265 4.14 -8.89 17.01
CA SER A 265 3.64 -9.42 15.74
C SER A 265 4.56 -9.08 14.57
N TYR A 266 5.23 -7.92 14.60
CA TYR A 266 6.21 -7.57 13.56
C TYR A 266 7.37 -8.57 13.55
N PHE A 267 8.02 -8.78 14.71
CA PHE A 267 9.15 -9.70 14.82
C PHE A 267 8.77 -11.16 14.54
N PHE A 268 7.62 -11.60 15.05
CA PHE A 268 7.18 -12.99 14.86
C PHE A 268 6.87 -13.29 13.39
N VAL A 269 6.26 -12.35 12.65
CA VAL A 269 5.93 -12.60 11.24
C VAL A 269 7.17 -12.47 10.36
N GLU A 270 8.08 -11.53 10.63
CA GLU A 270 9.36 -11.46 9.92
C GLU A 270 10.14 -12.78 10.04
N ASP A 271 10.20 -13.38 11.24
CA ASP A 271 10.78 -14.71 11.45
C ASP A 271 10.06 -15.81 10.67
N LYS A 272 8.73 -15.73 10.55
CA LYS A 272 7.93 -16.72 9.80
C LYS A 272 8.08 -16.59 8.29
N GLU A 273 8.16 -15.39 7.75
CA GLU A 273 8.45 -15.13 6.34
C GLU A 273 9.84 -15.65 5.98
N ASN A 274 10.86 -15.35 6.81
CA ASN A 274 12.22 -15.88 6.60
C ASN A 274 12.25 -17.42 6.61
N GLN A 275 11.58 -18.06 7.58
CA GLN A 275 11.45 -19.52 7.64
C GLN A 275 10.72 -20.10 6.42
N TYR A 276 9.69 -19.40 5.94
CA TYR A 276 8.96 -19.80 4.74
C TYR A 276 9.88 -19.75 3.52
N ASP A 277 10.60 -18.65 3.32
CA ASP A 277 11.52 -18.46 2.20
C ASP A 277 12.66 -19.48 2.21
N GLU A 278 13.28 -19.74 3.37
CA GLU A 278 14.32 -20.77 3.52
C GLU A 278 13.80 -22.16 3.14
N LEU A 279 12.59 -22.53 3.60
CA LEU A 279 11.98 -23.81 3.27
C LEU A 279 11.64 -23.93 1.78
N ARG A 280 11.17 -22.84 1.15
CA ARG A 280 10.87 -22.82 -0.29
C ARG A 280 12.13 -22.89 -1.13
N LEU A 281 13.20 -22.22 -0.72
CA LEU A 281 14.50 -22.31 -1.37
C LEU A 281 15.03 -23.75 -1.32
N GLU A 282 14.97 -24.40 -0.16
CA GLU A 282 15.38 -25.81 -0.02
C GLU A 282 14.56 -26.73 -0.94
N TYR A 283 13.25 -26.51 -1.09
CA TYR A 283 12.43 -27.28 -2.02
C TYR A 283 12.83 -27.05 -3.49
N ALA A 284 13.15 -25.82 -3.85
CA ALA A 284 13.61 -25.48 -5.20
C ALA A 284 14.97 -26.12 -5.51
N GLU A 285 15.94 -25.99 -4.60
CA GLU A 285 17.27 -26.59 -4.74
C GLU A 285 17.19 -28.11 -4.92
N ARG A 286 16.44 -28.80 -4.05
CA ARG A 286 16.26 -30.26 -4.16
C ARG A 286 15.61 -30.66 -5.48
N ALA A 287 14.67 -29.88 -6.00
CA ALA A 287 14.05 -30.15 -7.29
C ALA A 287 15.05 -29.97 -8.44
N LEU A 288 15.91 -28.94 -8.38
CA LEU A 288 16.95 -28.69 -9.38
C LEU A 288 18.08 -29.73 -9.36
N GLU A 289 18.37 -30.32 -8.20
CA GLU A 289 19.32 -31.42 -8.04
C GLU A 289 18.79 -32.79 -8.56
N GLY A 290 17.56 -32.83 -9.09
CA GLY A 290 16.91 -34.06 -9.54
C GLY A 290 16.28 -34.89 -8.42
N GLY A 291 16.12 -34.30 -7.23
CA GLY A 291 15.40 -34.88 -6.11
C GLY A 291 13.88 -34.90 -6.33
N LYS A 292 13.15 -35.45 -5.35
CA LYS A 292 11.68 -35.48 -5.40
C LYS A 292 11.12 -34.06 -5.34
N ILE A 293 10.39 -33.66 -6.38
CA ILE A 293 9.69 -32.37 -6.45
C ILE A 293 8.64 -32.30 -5.33
N ASN A 294 8.70 -31.25 -4.52
CA ASN A 294 7.72 -31.01 -3.48
C ASN A 294 6.34 -30.67 -4.11
N PRO A 295 5.22 -31.23 -3.64
CA PRO A 295 3.89 -30.95 -4.20
C PRO A 295 3.48 -29.46 -4.20
N ALA A 296 4.13 -28.62 -3.38
CA ALA A 296 3.90 -27.19 -3.37
C ALA A 296 4.52 -26.45 -4.57
N ILE A 297 5.47 -27.05 -5.29
CA ILE A 297 6.03 -26.48 -6.51
C ILE A 297 5.00 -26.66 -7.61
N GLN A 298 4.52 -25.55 -8.19
CA GLN A 298 3.49 -25.59 -9.23
C GLN A 298 4.08 -25.74 -10.64
N TYR A 299 5.27 -25.18 -10.86
CA TYR A 299 6.00 -25.27 -12.12
C TYR A 299 7.51 -25.04 -11.88
N ILE A 300 8.34 -25.45 -12.84
CA ILE A 300 9.75 -25.09 -12.96
C ILE A 300 9.96 -24.66 -14.42
N ALA A 301 10.39 -23.42 -14.61
CA ALA A 301 10.72 -22.87 -15.92
C ALA A 301 12.22 -22.57 -15.98
N ARG A 302 12.85 -22.98 -17.07
CA ARG A 302 14.24 -22.67 -17.39
C ARG A 302 14.25 -21.64 -18.51
N VAL A 303 14.87 -20.50 -18.22
CA VAL A 303 15.00 -19.38 -19.17
C VAL A 303 16.49 -19.17 -19.44
N PRO A 304 17.01 -19.69 -20.55
CA PRO A 304 18.40 -19.44 -20.93
C PRO A 304 18.58 -17.97 -21.31
N MET A 305 19.73 -17.37 -20.99
CA MET A 305 20.02 -15.97 -21.36
C MET A 305 20.35 -15.81 -22.84
N ASP A 306 20.77 -16.88 -23.51
CA ASP A 306 21.29 -16.90 -24.87
C ASP A 306 20.28 -17.37 -25.93
N THR A 307 19.13 -17.90 -25.51
CA THR A 307 18.10 -18.40 -26.42
C THR A 307 16.75 -17.78 -26.12
N GLU A 308 15.92 -17.65 -27.14
CA GLU A 308 14.58 -17.09 -26.97
C GLU A 308 13.58 -18.08 -26.34
N ALA A 309 13.91 -19.36 -26.25
CA ALA A 309 12.96 -20.41 -25.85
C ALA A 309 12.92 -20.63 -24.33
N ILE A 310 11.72 -20.54 -23.75
CA ILE A 310 11.45 -20.91 -22.37
C ILE A 310 11.17 -22.42 -22.30
N ASP A 311 11.90 -23.13 -21.45
CA ASP A 311 11.72 -24.56 -21.21
C ASP A 311 10.94 -24.79 -19.91
N LEU A 312 9.67 -25.17 -20.03
CA LEU A 312 8.83 -25.57 -18.90
C LEU A 312 9.16 -26.99 -18.45
N TYR A 313 10.27 -27.12 -17.71
CA TYR A 313 10.80 -28.39 -17.20
C TYR A 313 9.80 -29.18 -16.36
N TYR A 314 8.98 -28.50 -15.56
CA TYR A 314 7.95 -29.15 -14.74
C TYR A 314 6.69 -28.30 -14.66
N THR A 315 5.53 -28.96 -14.66
CA THR A 315 4.25 -28.38 -14.25
C THR A 315 3.49 -29.41 -13.42
N SER A 316 2.86 -28.96 -12.35
CA SER A 316 1.93 -29.78 -11.56
C SER A 316 0.59 -29.92 -12.26
N ASP A 317 -0.18 -30.95 -11.93
CA ASP A 317 -1.54 -31.14 -12.45
C ASP A 317 -2.44 -29.95 -12.09
N ASP A 318 -2.29 -29.38 -10.89
CA ASP A 318 -3.06 -28.22 -10.45
C ASP A 318 -2.79 -26.99 -11.33
N TYR A 319 -1.51 -26.72 -11.63
CA TYR A 319 -1.12 -25.66 -12.55
C TYR A 319 -1.62 -25.92 -13.98
N PHE A 320 -1.50 -27.16 -14.47
CA PHE A 320 -1.96 -27.54 -15.80
C PHE A 320 -3.48 -27.42 -15.96
N ASN A 321 -4.25 -27.62 -14.89
CA ASN A 321 -5.70 -27.48 -14.89
C ASN A 321 -6.18 -26.06 -14.56
N THR A 322 -5.29 -25.19 -14.08
CA THR A 322 -5.61 -23.77 -13.86
C THR A 322 -5.94 -23.10 -15.20
N PRO A 323 -6.99 -22.26 -15.32
CA PRO A 323 -7.30 -21.57 -16.57
C PRO A 323 -6.11 -20.76 -17.12
N PRO A 324 -5.87 -20.71 -18.44
CA PRO A 324 -4.70 -20.02 -19.02
C PRO A 324 -4.53 -18.57 -18.55
N GLU A 325 -5.63 -17.84 -18.39
CA GLU A 325 -5.64 -16.45 -17.91
C GLU A 325 -5.21 -16.28 -16.45
N LYS A 326 -5.13 -17.37 -15.68
CA LYS A 326 -4.63 -17.40 -14.29
C LYS A 326 -3.22 -18.00 -14.19
N ARG A 327 -2.65 -18.44 -15.31
CA ARG A 327 -1.27 -18.93 -15.39
C ARG A 327 -0.31 -17.76 -15.54
N ILE A 328 0.96 -18.02 -15.29
CA ILE A 328 2.01 -17.02 -15.51
C ILE A 328 2.19 -16.85 -17.01
N ASP A 329 2.18 -15.59 -17.44
CA ASP A 329 2.66 -15.19 -18.75
C ASP A 329 4.19 -15.15 -18.72
N PHE A 330 4.80 -16.29 -19.09
CA PHE A 330 6.25 -16.43 -19.09
C PHE A 330 6.93 -15.54 -20.13
N GLU A 331 6.25 -15.19 -21.23
CA GLU A 331 6.81 -14.29 -22.24
C GLU A 331 6.89 -12.86 -21.69
N LEU A 332 5.84 -12.40 -20.99
CA LEU A 332 5.87 -11.10 -20.31
C LEU A 332 6.94 -11.06 -19.20
N ALA A 333 7.05 -12.12 -18.40
CA ALA A 333 8.00 -12.20 -17.30
C ALA A 333 9.46 -12.48 -17.72
N LYS A 334 9.69 -12.85 -18.99
CA LYS A 334 11.00 -13.25 -19.52
C LYS A 334 12.08 -12.20 -19.30
N ASN A 335 11.77 -10.93 -19.58
CA ASN A 335 12.73 -9.84 -19.42
C ASN A 335 13.16 -9.69 -17.96
N ASP A 336 12.23 -9.83 -17.02
CA ASP A 336 12.55 -9.78 -15.59
C ASP A 336 13.43 -10.97 -15.16
N PHE A 337 13.19 -12.16 -15.69
CA PHE A 337 14.05 -13.32 -15.44
C PHE A 337 15.48 -13.12 -15.96
N ILE A 338 15.65 -12.63 -17.19
CA ILE A 338 16.96 -12.37 -17.79
C ILE A 338 17.70 -11.26 -17.03
N ASN A 339 17.00 -10.18 -16.66
CA ASN A 339 17.56 -9.09 -15.85
C ASN A 339 18.02 -9.59 -14.47
N THR A 340 17.24 -10.47 -13.84
CA THR A 340 17.57 -11.08 -12.55
C THR A 340 18.77 -12.01 -12.66
N ALA A 341 18.82 -12.82 -13.72
CA ALA A 341 19.95 -13.72 -13.99
C ALA A 341 21.26 -12.93 -14.17
N LEU A 342 21.25 -11.86 -14.96
CA LEU A 342 22.40 -10.97 -15.11
C LEU A 342 22.83 -10.37 -13.77
N TYR A 343 21.88 -9.90 -12.96
CA TYR A 343 22.19 -9.32 -11.65
C TYR A 343 22.90 -10.33 -10.72
N GLU A 344 22.44 -11.59 -10.69
CA GLU A 344 23.09 -12.66 -9.94
C GLU A 344 24.47 -13.01 -10.52
N GLU A 345 24.63 -13.00 -11.85
CA GLU A 345 25.92 -13.25 -12.48
C GLU A 345 26.93 -12.15 -12.12
N ILE A 346 26.52 -10.87 -12.14
CA ILE A 346 27.37 -9.75 -11.70
C ILE A 346 27.85 -9.95 -10.26
N LYS A 347 27.02 -10.47 -9.35
CA LYS A 347 27.45 -10.77 -7.97
C LYS A 347 28.53 -11.85 -7.93
N ARG A 348 28.45 -12.86 -8.80
CA ARG A 348 29.37 -14.00 -8.88
C ARG A 348 30.68 -13.69 -9.62
N MET A 349 30.70 -12.68 -10.48
CA MET A 349 31.91 -12.25 -11.19
C MET A 349 33.08 -11.93 -10.23
N PRO A 350 34.35 -12.05 -10.64
CA PRO A 350 35.49 -11.65 -9.81
C PRO A 350 35.44 -10.17 -9.40
N ASP A 351 36.03 -9.80 -8.27
CA ASP A 351 36.04 -8.39 -7.81
C ASP A 351 36.95 -7.48 -8.66
N VAL A 352 37.82 -8.06 -9.48
CA VAL A 352 38.80 -7.36 -10.32
C VAL A 352 38.66 -7.84 -11.76
N GLY A 353 38.60 -6.92 -12.71
CA GLY A 353 38.54 -7.22 -14.14
C GLY A 353 37.17 -7.72 -14.63
N PHE A 354 36.12 -7.61 -13.81
CA PHE A 354 34.77 -8.00 -14.19
C PHE A 354 34.20 -7.14 -15.33
N GLU A 355 34.75 -5.96 -15.60
CA GLU A 355 34.20 -5.05 -16.60
C GLU A 355 34.18 -5.65 -18.01
N GLN A 356 35.19 -6.46 -18.36
CA GLN A 356 35.21 -7.14 -19.67
C GLN A 356 34.21 -8.28 -19.74
N ALA A 357 34.00 -9.00 -18.63
CA ALA A 357 32.98 -10.05 -18.56
C ALA A 357 31.58 -9.43 -18.67
N LEU A 358 31.33 -8.36 -17.92
CA LEU A 358 30.08 -7.62 -17.93
C LEU A 358 29.76 -7.03 -19.32
N GLU A 359 30.74 -6.50 -20.04
CA GLU A 359 30.50 -5.99 -21.40
C GLU A 359 30.04 -7.08 -22.36
N LYS A 360 30.55 -8.32 -22.22
CA LYS A 360 30.06 -9.47 -23.00
C LYS A 360 28.63 -9.84 -22.64
N GLU A 361 28.29 -9.84 -21.36
CA GLU A 361 26.91 -10.07 -20.92
C GLU A 361 25.95 -9.02 -21.51
N PHE A 362 26.39 -7.76 -21.63
CA PHE A 362 25.56 -6.71 -22.26
C PHE A 362 25.32 -6.88 -23.76
N GLU A 363 26.04 -7.76 -24.46
CA GLU A 363 25.81 -8.05 -25.87
C GLU A 363 24.62 -8.99 -26.09
N ILE A 364 24.31 -9.83 -25.09
CA ILE A 364 23.21 -10.81 -25.16
C ILE A 364 21.91 -10.29 -24.51
N MET A 365 21.96 -9.15 -23.83
CA MET A 365 20.77 -8.56 -23.20
C MET A 365 19.78 -8.00 -24.24
N PRO A 366 18.45 -8.11 -23.98
CA PRO A 366 17.44 -7.57 -24.88
C PRO A 366 17.46 -6.04 -24.95
N PRO A 367 16.93 -5.42 -26.03
CA PRO A 367 16.88 -3.97 -26.18
C PRO A 367 16.15 -3.23 -25.05
N SER A 368 15.19 -3.89 -24.38
CA SER A 368 14.52 -3.34 -23.20
C SER A 368 15.49 -3.02 -22.04
N PHE A 369 16.66 -3.66 -22.00
CA PHE A 369 17.69 -3.43 -20.99
C PHE A 369 18.60 -2.22 -21.29
N ASP A 370 18.48 -1.58 -22.46
CA ASP A 370 19.43 -0.54 -22.89
C ASP A 370 19.51 0.66 -21.92
N GLY A 371 18.41 1.02 -21.27
CA GLY A 371 18.40 2.04 -20.22
C GLY A 371 19.32 1.71 -19.04
N TYR A 372 19.31 0.44 -18.59
CA TYR A 372 20.23 -0.05 -17.56
C TYR A 372 21.67 -0.11 -18.09
N LYS A 373 21.87 -0.69 -19.28
CA LYS A 373 23.19 -0.82 -19.91
C LYS A 373 23.91 0.52 -19.99
N ILE A 374 23.25 1.55 -20.54
CA ILE A 374 23.80 2.91 -20.65
C ILE A 374 24.12 3.49 -19.27
N SER A 375 23.22 3.33 -18.31
CA SER A 375 23.41 3.83 -16.94
C SER A 375 24.62 3.18 -16.26
N ILE A 376 24.74 1.86 -16.36
CA ILE A 376 25.84 1.08 -15.78
C ILE A 376 27.17 1.42 -16.45
N GLN A 377 27.21 1.49 -17.78
CA GLN A 377 28.43 1.87 -18.51
C GLN A 377 28.89 3.29 -18.15
N ASN A 378 27.96 4.24 -18.03
CA ASN A 378 28.28 5.60 -17.60
C ASN A 378 28.80 5.65 -16.17
N PHE A 379 28.21 4.86 -15.26
CA PHE A 379 28.71 4.72 -13.90
C PHE A 379 30.15 4.18 -13.87
N LEU A 380 30.41 3.09 -14.60
CA LEU A 380 31.73 2.45 -14.63
C LEU A 380 32.83 3.32 -15.24
N LYS A 381 32.50 4.16 -16.24
CA LYS A 381 33.42 5.13 -16.85
C LYS A 381 33.80 6.26 -15.88
N ASN A 382 32.85 6.70 -15.06
CA ASN A 382 33.04 7.86 -14.18
C ASN A 382 33.54 7.48 -12.77
N TYR A 383 33.43 6.21 -12.38
CA TYR A 383 33.84 5.76 -11.06
C TYR A 383 35.36 5.58 -10.96
N GLN A 384 35.98 6.33 -10.05
CA GLN A 384 37.45 6.45 -9.99
C GLN A 384 38.16 5.37 -9.17
N LYS A 385 37.46 4.66 -8.27
CA LYS A 385 38.09 3.59 -7.48
C LYS A 385 38.11 2.26 -8.25
N SER A 386 39.00 1.36 -7.85
CA SER A 386 39.23 0.07 -8.51
C SER A 386 38.99 -1.11 -7.57
N GLY A 387 38.84 -2.30 -8.14
CA GLY A 387 38.73 -3.55 -7.39
C GLY A 387 37.41 -3.70 -6.61
N PRO A 388 37.43 -4.31 -5.41
CA PRO A 388 36.21 -4.65 -4.66
C PRO A 388 35.28 -3.46 -4.38
N ASP A 389 35.85 -2.27 -4.14
CA ASP A 389 35.08 -1.04 -3.91
C ASP A 389 34.22 -0.67 -5.14
N LYS A 390 34.75 -0.88 -6.34
CA LYS A 390 34.06 -0.57 -7.60
C LYS A 390 32.87 -1.49 -7.82
N LYS A 391 33.05 -2.79 -7.61
CA LYS A 391 31.96 -3.77 -7.74
C LYS A 391 30.87 -3.55 -6.70
N LYS A 392 31.24 -3.31 -5.44
CA LYS A 392 30.28 -2.98 -4.38
C LYS A 392 29.49 -1.71 -4.69
N ALA A 393 30.15 -0.69 -5.20
CA ALA A 393 29.49 0.55 -5.62
C ALA A 393 28.60 0.36 -6.85
N LEU A 394 29.00 -0.49 -7.80
CA LEU A 394 28.17 -0.89 -8.94
C LEU A 394 26.90 -1.59 -8.48
N LEU A 395 27.01 -2.60 -7.61
CA LEU A 395 25.83 -3.33 -7.10
C LEU A 395 24.87 -2.39 -6.39
N LYS A 396 25.40 -1.45 -5.58
CA LYS A 396 24.57 -0.40 -4.98
C LYS A 396 23.91 0.48 -6.04
N HIS A 397 24.64 0.88 -7.07
CA HIS A 397 24.09 1.68 -8.16
C HIS A 397 22.98 0.95 -8.93
N ILE A 398 23.15 -0.34 -9.22
CA ILE A 398 22.10 -1.17 -9.85
C ILE A 398 20.86 -1.23 -8.97
N ASN A 399 21.01 -1.42 -7.65
CA ASN A 399 19.87 -1.40 -6.72
C ASN A 399 19.15 -0.05 -6.72
N ASP A 400 19.90 1.06 -6.74
CA ASP A 400 19.34 2.40 -6.83
C ASP A 400 18.59 2.62 -8.17
N LEU A 401 19.10 2.04 -9.27
CA LEU A 401 18.42 2.05 -10.58
C LEU A 401 17.13 1.22 -10.55
N ASN A 402 17.15 0.00 -10.01
CA ASN A 402 15.95 -0.85 -9.88
C ASN A 402 14.84 -0.14 -9.10
N GLN A 403 15.20 0.55 -8.01
CA GLN A 403 14.24 1.34 -7.25
C GLN A 403 13.70 2.52 -8.08
N LEU A 404 14.55 3.18 -8.85
CA LEU A 404 14.16 4.30 -9.72
C LEU A 404 13.21 3.85 -10.84
N THR A 405 13.54 2.77 -11.55
CA THR A 405 12.73 2.22 -12.63
C THR A 405 11.40 1.68 -12.12
N PHE A 406 11.39 0.96 -10.99
CA PHE A 406 10.17 0.49 -10.34
C PHE A 406 9.19 1.64 -10.03
N VAL A 407 9.70 2.75 -9.47
CA VAL A 407 8.88 3.94 -9.17
C VAL A 407 8.33 4.56 -10.45
N ASN A 408 9.14 4.67 -11.50
CA ASN A 408 8.70 5.25 -12.77
C ASN A 408 7.71 4.34 -13.50
N SER A 409 7.94 3.03 -13.55
CA SER A 409 7.04 2.04 -14.15
C SER A 409 5.68 2.06 -13.46
N ASN A 410 5.63 2.09 -12.11
CA ASN A 410 4.38 2.25 -11.37
C ASN A 410 3.64 3.54 -11.76
N ARG A 411 4.35 4.67 -11.86
CA ARG A 411 3.75 5.96 -12.25
C ARG A 411 3.23 5.95 -13.69
N ILE A 412 3.95 5.34 -14.62
CA ILE A 412 3.53 5.16 -16.01
C ILE A 412 2.29 4.25 -16.07
N SER A 413 2.24 3.20 -15.26
CA SER A 413 1.07 2.30 -15.16
C SER A 413 -0.20 3.04 -14.73
N TYR A 414 -0.09 4.17 -14.04
CA TYR A 414 -1.22 5.01 -13.62
C TYR A 414 -1.73 5.98 -14.70
N ILE A 415 -1.07 6.06 -15.85
CA ILE A 415 -1.53 6.88 -16.97
C ILE A 415 -2.73 6.18 -17.62
N HIS A 416 -3.79 6.95 -17.87
CA HIS A 416 -5.03 6.44 -18.45
C HIS A 416 -4.84 6.08 -19.92
N ARG A 417 -5.50 4.99 -20.37
CA ARG A 417 -5.33 4.43 -21.71
C ARG A 417 -5.74 5.37 -22.85
N ASP A 418 -6.84 6.11 -22.68
CA ASP A 418 -7.42 6.96 -23.74
C ASP A 418 -6.46 8.02 -24.31
N ASN A 419 -5.55 8.55 -23.48
CA ASN A 419 -4.55 9.56 -23.87
C ASN A 419 -3.13 9.17 -23.41
N PHE A 420 -2.85 7.86 -23.39
CA PHE A 420 -1.63 7.33 -22.77
C PHE A 420 -0.36 7.97 -23.34
N ARG A 421 -0.27 8.10 -24.66
CA ARG A 421 0.92 8.64 -25.33
C ARG A 421 1.18 10.10 -24.94
N GLU A 422 0.17 10.95 -25.03
CA GLU A 422 0.31 12.38 -24.74
C GLU A 422 0.69 12.61 -23.28
N ASP A 423 0.09 11.86 -22.37
CA ASP A 423 0.37 11.99 -20.94
C ASP A 423 1.70 11.34 -20.54
N LEU A 424 2.13 10.26 -21.21
CA LEU A 424 3.47 9.68 -21.07
C LEU A 424 4.54 10.68 -21.50
N ILE A 425 4.37 11.36 -22.63
CA ILE A 425 5.31 12.39 -23.09
C ILE A 425 5.42 13.52 -22.05
N LYS A 426 4.29 13.99 -21.51
CA LYS A 426 4.29 15.01 -20.44
C LYS A 426 4.97 14.52 -19.16
N TYR A 427 4.82 13.24 -18.83
CA TYR A 427 5.48 12.62 -17.68
C TYR A 427 7.00 12.56 -17.88
N LEU A 428 7.45 12.03 -19.02
CA LEU A 428 8.86 11.93 -19.39
C LEU A 428 9.55 13.30 -19.45
N ALA A 429 8.85 14.35 -19.89
CA ALA A 429 9.39 15.71 -19.87
C ALA A 429 9.68 16.26 -18.46
N LYS A 430 9.09 15.65 -17.42
CA LYS A 430 9.24 16.05 -16.00
C LYS A 430 10.04 15.04 -15.18
N SER A 431 10.52 13.94 -15.77
CA SER A 431 11.24 12.91 -15.03
C SER A 431 12.59 13.41 -14.53
N ASP A 432 13.10 12.78 -13.47
CA ASP A 432 14.42 13.09 -12.89
C ASP A 432 15.55 12.85 -13.91
N ALA A 433 16.61 13.65 -13.85
CA ALA A 433 17.79 13.50 -14.72
C ALA A 433 18.46 12.11 -14.59
N LYS A 434 18.33 11.44 -13.44
CA LYS A 434 18.80 10.06 -13.25
C LYS A 434 18.04 9.05 -14.11
N PHE A 435 16.81 9.37 -14.53
CA PHE A 435 15.98 8.51 -15.38
C PHE A 435 16.20 8.78 -16.88
N GLU A 436 17.09 9.71 -17.23
CA GLU A 436 17.31 10.12 -18.63
C GLU A 436 17.66 8.96 -19.58
N PRO A 437 18.50 7.96 -19.21
CA PRO A 437 18.79 6.83 -20.08
C PRO A 437 17.53 6.04 -20.49
N PHE A 438 16.64 5.77 -19.53
CA PHE A 438 15.38 5.07 -19.78
C PHE A 438 14.41 5.93 -20.58
N LYS A 439 14.29 7.22 -20.22
CA LYS A 439 13.48 8.19 -20.96
C LYS A 439 13.86 8.24 -22.43
N ASN A 440 15.15 8.20 -22.76
CA ASN A 440 15.62 8.24 -24.14
C ASN A 440 15.20 6.98 -24.91
N GLU A 441 15.29 5.80 -24.30
CA GLU A 441 14.84 4.55 -24.92
C GLU A 441 13.33 4.51 -25.09
N ILE A 442 12.56 4.91 -24.07
CA ILE A 442 11.09 5.03 -24.19
C ILE A 442 10.72 6.03 -25.28
N SER A 443 11.37 7.20 -25.33
CA SER A 443 11.09 8.22 -26.34
C SER A 443 11.41 7.71 -27.74
N ARG A 444 12.54 7.01 -27.93
CA ARG A 444 12.90 6.37 -29.20
C ARG A 444 11.86 5.32 -29.59
N PHE A 445 11.40 4.50 -28.65
CA PHE A 445 10.33 3.52 -28.90
C PHE A 445 9.03 4.18 -29.36
N LEU A 446 8.65 5.30 -28.72
CA LEU A 446 7.47 6.08 -29.11
C LEU A 446 7.60 6.64 -30.54
N GLU A 447 8.78 7.11 -30.93
CA GLU A 447 9.05 7.66 -32.26
C GLU A 447 9.04 6.58 -33.35
N THR A 448 9.56 5.38 -33.07
CA THR A 448 9.63 4.28 -34.04
C THR A 448 8.31 3.52 -34.19
N HIS A 449 7.40 3.65 -33.21
CA HIS A 449 6.09 2.99 -33.22
C HIS A 449 4.93 3.99 -33.13
N PRO A 450 4.76 4.93 -34.07
CA PRO A 450 3.70 5.95 -34.03
C PRO A 450 2.28 5.37 -34.09
N GLN A 451 2.13 4.14 -34.61
CA GLN A 451 0.85 3.45 -34.76
C GLN A 451 0.29 2.88 -33.46
N LEU A 452 1.15 2.54 -32.49
CA LEU A 452 0.72 1.93 -31.22
C LEU A 452 -0.02 2.94 -30.35
N LYS A 453 -1.16 2.54 -29.77
CA LYS A 453 -2.04 3.37 -28.94
C LYS A 453 -2.68 2.55 -27.82
N GLY A 454 -3.23 3.23 -26.82
CA GLY A 454 -4.02 2.61 -25.76
C GLY A 454 -3.24 1.56 -24.97
N ASP A 455 -3.90 0.44 -24.68
CA ASP A 455 -3.37 -0.64 -23.83
C ASP A 455 -2.16 -1.33 -24.48
N GLU A 456 -2.17 -1.57 -25.80
CA GLU A 456 -1.03 -2.19 -26.50
C GLU A 456 0.25 -1.36 -26.38
N LEU A 457 0.15 -0.03 -26.49
CA LEU A 457 1.30 0.85 -26.28
C LEU A 457 1.78 0.81 -24.82
N LYS A 458 0.83 0.76 -23.88
CA LYS A 458 1.13 0.77 -22.45
C LYS A 458 1.89 -0.50 -22.04
N ASP A 459 1.43 -1.66 -22.48
CA ASP A 459 2.06 -2.96 -22.17
C ASP A 459 3.49 -3.03 -22.73
N GLN A 460 3.69 -2.54 -23.97
CA GLN A 460 5.01 -2.51 -24.62
C GLN A 460 5.98 -1.47 -24.01
N VAL A 461 5.47 -0.39 -23.42
CA VAL A 461 6.32 0.56 -22.70
C VAL A 461 6.69 0.04 -21.32
N SER A 462 5.83 -0.78 -20.70
CA SER A 462 6.06 -1.31 -19.35
C SER A 462 7.24 -2.28 -19.22
N VAL A 463 7.81 -2.76 -20.33
CA VAL A 463 9.01 -3.63 -20.31
C VAL A 463 10.34 -2.87 -20.25
N PHE A 464 10.34 -1.54 -20.41
CA PHE A 464 11.50 -0.65 -20.26
C PHE A 464 11.60 -0.11 -18.82
#